data_AF-A0A2E5VDJ3-F1
#
_entry.id   AF-A0A2E5VDJ3-F1
#
_cell.length_a   1.000
_cell.length_b   1.000
_cell.length_c   1.000
_cell.angle_alpha   90.00
_cell.angle_beta   90.00
_cell.angle_gamma   90.00
#
_symmetry.space_group_name_H-M   'P 1'
#
loop_
_entity.id
_entity.type
_entity.pdbx_description
1 polymer ?
#
loop_
_entity_poly.entity_id
_entity_poly.type
_entity_poly.pdbx_seq_one_letter_code
_entity_poly.pdbx_strand_id
1 'polypeptide(L)' 'MKSENNDSKSISFEIKKDQRYSWCTCGKSQKYPLCDGAHKELDGIQPVRMWFYEDSIVNVSNENGKLQLKLEPKEED' A
#
# COMPACT_ATOMS: atom_id res chain seq x y z
N MET A 1 27.24 -0.90 16.49
CA MET A 1 27.20 0.39 15.75
C MET A 1 25.85 0.45 15.05
N LYS A 2 25.01 1.41 15.49
CA LYS A 2 23.83 2.07 14.90
C LYS A 2 23.15 1.38 13.71
N SER A 3 21.84 1.14 13.69
CA SER A 3 20.80 2.08 14.11
C SER A 3 19.52 1.39 14.59
N GLU A 4 18.98 1.91 15.68
CA GLU A 4 17.53 1.96 15.93
C GLU A 4 16.89 2.76 14.78
N ASN A 5 16.01 2.15 13.99
CA ASN A 5 15.19 2.90 13.03
C ASN A 5 13.72 2.59 13.32
N ASN A 6 13.08 3.52 14.05
CA ASN A 6 11.63 3.69 14.04
C ASN A 6 11.22 4.13 12.63
N ASP A 7 11.08 3.19 11.70
CA ASP A 7 10.70 3.47 10.32
C ASP A 7 9.17 3.62 10.20
N SER A 8 8.63 4.79 10.61
CA SER A 8 7.34 5.26 10.09
C SER A 8 7.54 5.73 8.64
N LYS A 9 7.88 4.80 7.75
CA LYS A 9 8.11 5.12 6.34
C LYS A 9 6.77 5.32 5.64
N SER A 10 6.38 6.59 5.50
CA SER A 10 5.23 6.98 4.69
C SER A 10 5.60 6.98 3.20
N ILE A 11 4.76 6.43 2.35
CA ILE A 11 4.92 6.37 0.89
C ILE A 11 3.68 6.97 0.25
N SER A 12 3.84 7.94 -0.65
CA SER A 12 2.74 8.51 -1.43
C SER A 12 2.74 7.91 -2.83
N PHE A 13 1.56 7.56 -3.35
CA PHE A 13 1.42 7.05 -4.71
C PHE A 13 0.09 7.50 -5.32
N GLU A 14 0.07 7.70 -6.64
CA GLU A 14 -1.13 8.06 -7.37
C GLU A 14 -1.93 6.84 -7.77
N ILE A 15 -3.24 6.93 -7.59
CA ILE A 15 -4.21 5.98 -8.13
C ILE A 15 -5.05 6.63 -9.23
N LYS A 16 -5.57 5.78 -10.10
CA LYS A 16 -6.48 6.17 -11.17
C LYS A 16 -7.90 5.66 -10.92
N LYS A 17 -8.87 6.47 -11.32
CA LYS A 17 -10.28 6.08 -11.34
C LYS A 17 -10.48 4.83 -12.19
N ASP A 18 -11.53 4.08 -11.86
CA ASP A 18 -11.95 2.86 -12.55
C ASP A 18 -10.84 1.81 -12.67
N GLN A 19 -9.84 1.87 -11.78
CA GLN A 19 -8.75 0.92 -11.71
C GLN A 19 -8.75 0.18 -10.38
N ARG A 20 -8.43 -1.12 -10.44
CA ARG A 20 -8.29 -1.98 -9.28
C ARG A 20 -6.82 -2.05 -8.85
N TYR A 21 -6.59 -1.81 -7.57
CA TYR A 21 -5.28 -1.98 -6.94
C TYR A 21 -5.33 -3.15 -5.95
N SER A 22 -4.23 -3.90 -5.85
CA SER A 22 -4.07 -5.00 -4.91
C SER A 22 -3.00 -4.62 -3.89
N TRP A 23 -3.38 -4.58 -2.63
CA TRP A 23 -2.59 -4.11 -1.51
C TRP A 23 -1.91 -5.25 -0.79
N CYS A 24 -0.62 -5.09 -0.50
CA CYS A 24 0.17 -6.11 0.16
C CYS A 24 -0.19 -6.19 1.65
N THR A 25 -0.62 -7.36 2.09
CA THR A 25 -0.87 -7.70 3.50
C THR A 25 0.15 -8.69 4.06
N CYS A 26 1.00 -9.26 3.20
CA CYS A 26 1.96 -10.32 3.58
C CYS A 26 3.35 -9.82 3.98
N GLY A 27 3.68 -8.55 3.69
CA GLY A 27 5.00 -7.97 3.97
C GLY A 27 6.16 -8.50 3.11
N LYS A 28 5.91 -9.35 2.10
CA LYS A 28 6.95 -9.94 1.23
C LYS A 28 7.04 -9.32 -0.17
N SER A 29 6.14 -8.41 -0.52
CA SER A 29 6.13 -7.78 -1.85
C SER A 29 7.36 -6.88 -2.04
N GLN A 30 8.01 -7.01 -3.19
CA GLN A 30 9.06 -6.10 -3.65
C GLN A 30 8.49 -4.81 -4.24
N LYS A 31 7.19 -4.78 -4.55
CA LYS A 31 6.45 -3.60 -5.04
C LYS A 31 5.59 -2.97 -3.95
N TYR A 32 6.01 -3.09 -2.68
CA TYR A 32 5.29 -2.49 -1.56
C TYR A 32 5.00 -0.99 -1.83
N PRO A 33 3.77 -0.50 -1.60
CA PRO A 33 2.67 -1.12 -0.84
C PRO A 33 1.75 -2.07 -1.63
N LEU A 34 1.97 -2.23 -2.93
CA LEU A 34 1.16 -3.10 -3.78
C LEU A 34 1.59 -4.55 -3.69
N CYS A 35 0.66 -5.45 -3.97
CA CYS A 35 0.90 -6.86 -4.08
C CYS A 35 1.51 -7.21 -5.45
N ASP A 36 2.61 -7.96 -5.44
CA ASP A 36 3.31 -8.44 -6.64
C ASP A 36 3.15 -9.95 -6.87
N GLY A 37 2.49 -10.66 -5.96
CA GLY A 37 2.28 -12.11 -6.03
C GLY A 37 3.08 -12.93 -5.02
N ALA A 38 4.02 -12.34 -4.28
CA ALA A 38 4.82 -13.04 -3.27
C ALA A 38 3.98 -13.76 -2.19
N HIS A 39 2.76 -13.28 -1.93
CA HIS A 39 1.82 -13.92 -1.00
C HIS A 39 1.45 -15.36 -1.35
N LYS A 40 1.62 -15.78 -2.62
CA LYS A 40 1.28 -17.15 -3.06
C LYS A 40 2.19 -18.22 -2.48
N GLU A 41 3.37 -17.84 -2.02
CA GLU A 41 4.29 -18.75 -1.31
C GLU A 41 3.93 -18.91 0.17
N LEU A 42 2.93 -18.16 0.66
CA LEU A 42 2.46 -18.18 2.04
C LEU A 42 1.05 -18.78 2.08
N ASP A 43 0.76 -19.56 3.11
CA ASP A 43 -0.53 -20.22 3.24
C ASP A 43 -1.62 -19.25 3.72
N GLY A 44 -2.77 -19.27 3.05
CA GLY A 44 -3.98 -18.55 3.46
C GLY A 44 -3.96 -17.01 3.39
N ILE A 45 -2.88 -16.37 2.94
CA ILE A 45 -2.79 -14.91 2.88
C ILE A 45 -3.24 -14.39 1.52
N GLN A 46 -4.14 -13.41 1.51
CA GLN A 46 -4.62 -12.75 0.29
C GLN A 46 -4.43 -11.23 0.38
N PRO A 47 -4.13 -10.56 -0.75
CA PRO A 47 -4.08 -9.11 -0.78
C PRO A 47 -5.48 -8.49 -0.67
N VAL A 48 -5.56 -7.30 -0.09
CA VAL A 48 -6.80 -6.50 -0.12
C VAL A 48 -6.91 -5.87 -1.51
N ARG A 49 -8.08 -5.98 -2.14
CA ARG A 49 -8.31 -5.40 -3.48
C ARG A 49 -9.30 -4.26 -3.36
N MET A 50 -8.93 -3.09 -3.88
CA MET A 50 -9.77 -1.90 -3.85
C MET A 50 -9.97 -1.36 -5.26
N TRP A 51 -11.18 -0.90 -5.51
CA TRP A 51 -11.56 -0.12 -6.68
C TRP A 51 -11.73 1.34 -6.25
N PHE A 52 -11.32 2.26 -7.10
CA PHE A 52 -11.45 3.68 -6.86
C PHE A 52 -12.30 4.32 -7.96
N TYR A 53 -13.20 5.22 -7.55
CA TYR A 53 -14.13 5.89 -8.46
C TYR A 53 -13.61 7.26 -8.94
N GLU A 54 -12.45 7.68 -8.42
CA GLU A 54 -11.82 8.95 -8.71
C GLU A 54 -10.30 8.82 -8.68
N ASP A 55 -9.62 9.77 -9.31
CA ASP A 55 -8.17 9.91 -9.19
C ASP A 55 -7.84 10.45 -7.79
N SER A 56 -6.87 9.85 -7.12
CA SER A 56 -6.48 10.27 -5.77
C SER A 56 -4.99 10.04 -5.54
N ILE A 57 -4.46 10.76 -4.56
CA ILE A 57 -3.18 10.46 -3.95
C ILE A 57 -3.47 9.61 -2.72
N VAL A 58 -2.78 8.49 -2.57
CA VAL A 58 -2.90 7.68 -1.37
C VAL A 58 -1.56 7.67 -0.66
N ASN A 59 -1.60 8.13 0.59
CA ASN A 59 -0.48 8.10 1.51
C ASN A 59 -0.57 6.81 2.33
N VAL A 60 0.52 6.07 2.37
CA VAL A 60 0.59 4.74 2.96
C VAL A 60 1.61 4.72 4.07
N SER A 61 1.18 4.29 5.25
CA SER A 61 2.04 4.04 6.40
C SER A 61 1.82 2.63 6.94
N ASN A 62 2.78 2.14 7.70
CA ASN A 62 2.63 0.92 8.49
C ASN A 62 2.99 1.22 9.94
N GLU A 63 2.04 1.05 10.84
CA GLU A 63 2.22 1.27 12.27
C GLU A 63 1.76 0.03 13.02
N ASN A 64 2.67 -0.61 13.74
CA ASN A 64 2.39 -1.82 14.52
C ASN A 64 1.74 -2.94 13.69
N GLY A 65 2.17 -3.11 12.44
CA GLY A 65 1.63 -4.13 11.53
C GLY A 65 0.28 -3.76 10.90
N LYS A 66 -0.23 -2.55 11.14
CA LYS A 66 -1.44 -2.04 10.51
C LYS A 66 -1.06 -1.19 9.29
N LEU A 67 -1.44 -1.66 8.11
CA LEU A 67 -1.41 -0.87 6.89
C LEU A 67 -2.45 0.24 6.99
N GLN A 68 -2.02 1.50 7.00
CA GLN A 68 -2.88 2.67 7.04
C GLN A 68 -2.83 3.36 5.68
N LEU A 69 -4.01 3.73 5.16
CA LEU A 69 -4.19 4.39 3.88
C LEU A 69 -4.94 5.71 4.12
N LYS A 70 -4.31 6.83 3.78
CA LYS A 70 -4.97 8.14 3.76
C LYS A 70 -5.13 8.58 2.31
N LEU A 71 -6.38 8.67 1.85
CA LEU A 71 -6.72 9.13 0.52
C LEU A 71 -6.89 10.65 0.54
N GLU A 72 -6.30 11.31 -0.44
CA GLU A 72 -6.44 12.74 -0.70
C GLU A 72 -6.85 12.90 -2.17
N PRO A 73 -7.88 13.71 -2.48
CA PRO A 73 -8.26 13.98 -3.87
C PRO A 73 -7.05 14.45 -4.67
N LYS A 74 -6.91 13.97 -5.90
CA LYS A 74 -5.91 14.53 -6.80
C LYS A 74 -6.45 15.87 -7.29
N GLU A 75 -5.83 16.98 -6.86
CA GLU A 75 -6.15 18.29 -7.43
C GLU A 75 -5.86 18.25 -8.94
N GLU A 76 -6.85 18.64 -9.74
CA GLU A 76 -6.68 18.84 -11.19
C GLU A 76 -6.03 20.22 -11.37
N ASP A 77 -4.79 20.26 -11.87
CA ASP A 77 -4.14 21.50 -12.34
C ASP A 77 -4.89 22.09 -13.55
#